data_AF-A0A8T4E8U1-F1
#
_entry.id   AF-A0A8T4E8U1-F1
#
_cell.length_a   1.000
_cell.length_b   1.000
_cell.length_c   1.000
_cell.angle_alpha   90.00
_cell.angle_beta   90.00
_cell.angle_gamma   90.00
#
_symmetry.space_group_name_H-M   'P 1'
#
loop_
_entity.id
_entity.type
_entity.pdbx_description
1 polymer ?
#
loop_
_entity_poly.entity_id
_entity_poly.type
_entity_poly.pdbx_seq_one_letter_code
_entity_poly.pdbx_strand_id
1 'polypeptide(L)'
;MRESAVFGKSGASWADRTGSGWFSGKGCRMKGVAVSAQLMLILTLVFLGTMILLGTSTSSTPVYYKNLAESKFADLLMKYELIKSNIRDSLEGESSRMFSAMGDYPIEWSTVESAAPSDDEWSILYKEKLSSAAQGYLNSASNSDFEWIEISEKESTVTYDSSGPKVEWHYKYNINIQNVIPDEDIANKINSEEEVSITYDDFLNLDGAWHCAKDYFAKSASSEGAFYFTEMSDYFLNQGLGQKLNQIKPDSCSGFKTTMSVFNGISCPGGTCRQSQMKPVGIILLIEPSGSGRGAVSFIHRYSNFAAGSPSASGATGQPCSLGSECGTLDCVGEVCGKCLEAFENSLCSPSGTGHPPATHRCYRVLSGSGSYEYRCLQNKASIGLTDGTRWFLSGQSIKVNCALEDGRFEVGVSGATSDTISVSKVLFNGVEVSSGTQKIELCDTDEVPPVNGRIEVYLEEGGDAYRAFETGVRFALSECEDEVSSKLGEYVYSFGESDYEELRRGIETAVRDVARGASCEGYRVYVSEVMFSCGSDISACSGTTTWDREKYSPVTVEFEDESTGNVAFRSTYIISYSP
;
A
#
# COMPACT_ATOMS: atom_id res chain seq x y z
N MET A 1 63.58 -19.33 16.91
CA MET A 1 63.61 -20.55 17.76
C MET A 1 62.45 -21.40 17.29
N ARG A 2 62.72 -22.33 16.36
CA ARG A 2 62.85 -23.79 16.59
C ARG A 2 61.53 -24.43 17.03
N GLU A 3 60.83 -25.07 16.10
CA GLU A 3 60.88 -26.52 15.77
C GLU A 3 60.00 -27.32 16.74
N SER A 4 59.01 -28.12 16.32
CA SER A 4 59.02 -29.26 15.38
C SER A 4 57.56 -29.55 14.95
N ALA A 5 57.14 -29.94 13.73
CA ALA A 5 57.60 -30.90 12.72
C ALA A 5 57.35 -32.39 13.04
N VAL A 6 56.96 -33.10 11.96
CA VAL A 6 56.89 -34.56 11.65
C VAL A 6 55.62 -35.31 12.14
N PHE A 7 54.85 -36.10 11.37
CA PHE A 7 54.97 -36.97 10.16
C PHE A 7 53.64 -36.92 9.35
N GLY A 8 53.49 -37.24 8.05
CA GLY A 8 54.34 -37.88 7.04
C GLY A 8 53.69 -39.13 6.39
N LYS A 9 53.45 -39.06 5.06
CA LYS A 9 53.28 -40.15 4.04
C LYS A 9 51.92 -40.88 3.99
N SER A 10 51.35 -41.33 2.85
CA SER A 10 51.74 -41.58 1.43
C SER A 10 50.42 -41.87 0.65
N GLY A 11 50.26 -41.79 -0.67
CA GLY A 11 51.20 -41.80 -1.79
C GLY A 11 50.48 -41.51 -3.12
N ALA A 12 51.30 -41.39 -4.17
CA ALA A 12 51.00 -40.81 -5.49
C ALA A 12 50.66 -41.85 -6.58
N SER A 13 50.09 -41.40 -7.71
CA SER A 13 50.57 -41.65 -9.10
C SER A 13 49.59 -41.00 -10.10
N TRP A 14 49.96 -39.99 -10.91
CA TRP A 14 50.66 -40.05 -12.21
C TRP A 14 49.95 -40.85 -13.32
N ALA A 15 49.51 -40.07 -14.31
CA ALA A 15 49.35 -40.26 -15.76
C ALA A 15 49.62 -41.63 -16.42
N ASP A 16 48.75 -41.90 -17.40
CA ASP A 16 48.95 -42.60 -18.67
C ASP A 16 49.62 -43.98 -18.70
N ARG A 17 48.88 -44.96 -19.22
CA ARG A 17 49.42 -45.91 -20.20
C ARG A 17 48.34 -46.60 -21.03
N THR A 18 48.47 -46.37 -22.33
CA THR A 18 48.07 -47.17 -23.49
C THR A 18 48.10 -48.69 -23.30
N GLY A 19 47.14 -49.39 -23.90
CA GLY A 19 47.17 -50.85 -24.08
C GLY A 19 46.19 -51.33 -25.16
N SER A 20 46.69 -51.48 -26.37
CA SER A 20 46.06 -52.10 -27.55
C SER A 20 45.88 -53.63 -27.41
N GLY A 21 44.78 -54.20 -27.93
CA GLY A 21 44.56 -55.65 -27.98
C GLY A 21 43.39 -56.11 -28.89
N TRP A 22 43.69 -56.16 -30.20
CA TRP A 22 43.26 -57.07 -31.29
C TRP A 22 41.79 -57.57 -31.52
N PHE A 23 41.43 -57.48 -32.81
CA PHE A 23 40.26 -57.91 -33.60
C PHE A 23 39.44 -59.15 -33.20
N SER A 24 38.10 -59.02 -33.25
CA SER A 24 37.18 -59.84 -34.09
C SER A 24 35.72 -59.59 -33.70
N GLY A 25 34.87 -59.24 -34.66
CA GLY A 25 33.41 -59.27 -34.46
C GLY A 25 32.65 -58.24 -35.27
N LYS A 26 32.13 -58.64 -36.44
CA LYS A 26 31.16 -57.87 -37.21
C LYS A 26 29.94 -57.54 -36.36
N GLY A 27 29.53 -56.28 -36.36
CA GLY A 27 28.24 -55.85 -35.80
C GLY A 27 28.02 -54.36 -35.99
N CYS A 28 27.26 -53.99 -37.02
CA CYS A 28 26.76 -52.63 -37.22
C CYS A 28 26.14 -52.08 -35.92
N ARG A 29 26.62 -50.95 -35.37
CA ARG A 29 25.89 -50.19 -34.35
C ARG A 29 26.03 -48.68 -34.55
N MET A 30 24.98 -48.16 -35.19
CA MET A 30 24.36 -46.83 -35.08
C MET A 30 25.02 -45.85 -34.10
N LYS A 31 25.89 -44.96 -34.58
CA LYS A 31 26.32 -43.76 -33.85
C LYS A 31 25.36 -42.57 -33.99
N GLY A 32 24.47 -42.60 -34.98
CA GLY A 32 23.46 -41.56 -35.18
C GLY A 32 22.31 -41.59 -34.17
N VAL A 33 21.97 -42.79 -33.65
CA VAL A 33 20.82 -42.98 -32.77
C VAL A 33 21.10 -42.51 -31.32
N ALA A 34 22.36 -42.54 -30.88
CA ALA A 34 22.72 -42.12 -29.51
C ALA A 34 22.67 -40.59 -29.34
N VAL A 35 23.11 -39.83 -30.35
CA VAL A 35 23.07 -38.36 -30.33
C VAL A 35 21.65 -37.85 -30.55
N SER A 36 20.89 -38.46 -31.47
CA SER A 36 19.47 -38.14 -31.64
C SER A 36 18.64 -38.53 -30.43
N ALA A 37 18.98 -39.62 -29.73
CA ALA A 37 18.32 -40.01 -28.49
C ALA A 37 18.65 -39.06 -27.34
N GLN A 38 19.88 -38.54 -27.24
CA GLN A 38 20.24 -37.52 -26.23
C GLN A 38 19.59 -36.16 -26.52
N LEU A 39 19.56 -35.73 -27.79
CA LEU A 39 18.85 -34.52 -28.21
C LEU A 39 17.35 -34.65 -28.01
N MET A 40 16.77 -35.80 -28.35
CA MET A 40 15.38 -36.10 -28.02
C MET A 40 15.17 -36.04 -26.51
N LEU A 41 16.00 -36.67 -25.69
CA LEU A 41 15.83 -36.67 -24.24
C LEU A 41 15.87 -35.26 -23.63
N ILE A 42 16.78 -34.40 -24.11
CA ILE A 42 16.85 -32.98 -23.72
C ILE A 42 15.61 -32.23 -24.20
N LEU A 43 15.20 -32.40 -25.46
CA LEU A 43 13.97 -31.79 -25.99
C LEU A 43 12.72 -32.28 -25.24
N THR A 44 12.63 -33.55 -24.89
CA THR A 44 11.51 -34.12 -24.13
C THR A 44 11.51 -33.59 -22.70
N LEU A 45 12.68 -33.39 -22.07
CA LEU A 45 12.79 -32.76 -20.76
C LEU A 45 12.40 -31.28 -20.80
N VAL A 46 12.85 -30.54 -21.82
CA VAL A 46 12.45 -29.14 -22.03
C VAL A 46 10.94 -29.05 -22.32
N PHE A 47 10.41 -29.95 -23.13
CA PHE A 47 8.99 -30.01 -23.51
C PHE A 47 8.10 -30.47 -22.35
N LEU A 48 8.57 -31.40 -21.50
CA LEU A 48 7.88 -31.75 -20.27
C LEU A 48 7.95 -30.60 -19.27
N GLY A 49 9.09 -29.92 -19.14
CA GLY A 49 9.25 -28.76 -18.27
C GLY A 49 8.32 -27.62 -18.66
N THR A 50 8.21 -27.30 -19.96
CA THR A 50 7.23 -26.32 -20.46
C THR A 50 5.80 -26.80 -20.32
N MET A 51 5.49 -28.09 -20.52
CA MET A 51 4.15 -28.63 -20.28
C MET A 51 3.74 -28.61 -18.80
N ILE A 52 4.70 -28.78 -17.88
CA ILE A 52 4.47 -28.66 -16.43
C ILE A 52 4.25 -27.19 -16.03
N LEU A 53 5.00 -26.25 -16.63
CA LEU A 53 4.78 -24.81 -16.47
C LEU A 53 3.43 -24.36 -17.06
N LEU A 54 3.03 -24.91 -18.22
CA LEU A 54 1.72 -24.66 -18.83
C LEU A 54 0.56 -25.35 -18.07
N GLY A 55 0.84 -26.45 -17.38
CA GLY A 55 -0.14 -27.18 -16.57
C GLY A 55 -0.32 -26.63 -15.15
N THR A 56 0.54 -25.71 -14.71
CA THR A 56 0.43 -25.00 -13.42
C THR A 56 -0.28 -23.66 -13.56
N SER A 57 -0.43 -23.12 -14.79
CA SER A 57 -1.27 -21.95 -15.07
C SER A 57 -2.76 -22.27 -15.25
N THR A 58 -3.13 -23.55 -15.31
CA THR A 58 -4.52 -24.03 -15.36
C THR A 58 -4.83 -24.78 -14.07
N SER A 59 -5.96 -24.49 -13.42
CA SER A 59 -6.32 -24.91 -12.05
C SER A 59 -6.56 -26.42 -11.84
N SER A 60 -5.99 -27.30 -12.67
CA SER A 60 -6.15 -28.76 -12.63
C SER A 60 -4.83 -29.51 -12.80
N THR A 61 -3.85 -29.29 -11.91
CA THR A 61 -2.62 -30.12 -11.85
C THR A 61 -2.90 -31.44 -11.12
N PRO A 62 -2.72 -32.64 -11.72
CA PRO A 62 -2.88 -33.92 -11.04
C PRO A 62 -1.91 -34.04 -9.85
N VAL A 63 -2.35 -34.63 -8.73
CA VAL A 63 -1.60 -34.70 -7.44
C VAL A 63 -0.17 -35.27 -7.58
N TYR A 64 0.08 -36.14 -8.56
CA TYR A 64 1.41 -36.70 -8.81
C TYR A 64 2.43 -35.66 -9.33
N TYR A 65 2.01 -34.67 -10.12
CA TYR A 65 2.89 -33.63 -10.67
C TYR A 65 3.25 -32.54 -9.64
N LYS A 66 2.50 -32.43 -8.54
CA LYS A 66 2.80 -31.47 -7.45
C LYS A 66 4.04 -31.85 -6.64
N ASN A 67 4.51 -33.09 -6.74
CA ASN A 67 5.65 -33.60 -5.97
C ASN A 67 6.97 -33.69 -6.76
N LEU A 68 6.98 -33.32 -8.05
CA LEU A 68 8.20 -33.29 -8.87
C LEU A 68 9.11 -32.13 -8.45
N ALA A 69 10.42 -32.31 -8.57
CA ALA A 69 11.42 -31.31 -8.21
C ALA A 69 11.25 -30.02 -9.06
N GLU A 70 10.92 -30.17 -10.34
CA GLU A 70 10.70 -29.08 -11.28
C GLU A 70 9.47 -28.23 -10.91
N SER A 71 8.37 -28.87 -10.50
CA SER A 71 7.16 -28.17 -10.04
C SER A 71 7.41 -27.44 -8.72
N LYS A 72 8.15 -28.06 -7.79
CA LYS A 72 8.55 -27.44 -6.51
C LYS A 72 9.49 -26.25 -6.72
N PHE A 73 10.38 -26.31 -7.72
CA PHE A 73 11.26 -25.21 -8.10
C PHE A 73 10.51 -24.08 -8.81
N ALA A 74 9.57 -24.40 -9.70
CA ALA A 74 8.73 -23.40 -10.36
C ALA A 74 7.85 -22.62 -9.36
N ASP A 75 7.28 -23.32 -8.37
CA ASP A 75 6.53 -22.70 -7.27
C ASP A 75 7.44 -21.80 -6.41
N LEU A 76 8.66 -22.28 -6.08
CA LEU A 76 9.67 -21.49 -5.38
C LEU A 76 10.09 -20.23 -6.16
N LEU A 77 10.23 -20.33 -7.49
CA LEU A 77 10.59 -19.22 -8.37
C LEU A 77 9.47 -18.20 -8.50
N MET A 78 8.23 -18.65 -8.69
CA MET A 78 7.06 -17.75 -8.72
C MET A 78 6.92 -16.97 -7.41
N LYS A 79 7.11 -17.64 -6.27
CA LYS A 79 7.10 -17.02 -4.95
C LYS A 79 8.25 -16.04 -4.77
N TYR A 80 9.44 -16.40 -5.22
CA TYR A 80 10.59 -15.52 -5.23
C TYR A 80 10.31 -14.23 -6.01
N GLU A 81 9.78 -14.32 -7.23
CA GLU A 81 9.44 -13.15 -8.04
C GLU A 81 8.34 -12.30 -7.40
N LEU A 82 7.33 -12.93 -6.78
CA LEU A 82 6.29 -12.22 -6.03
C LEU A 82 6.86 -11.47 -4.81
N ILE A 83 7.72 -12.11 -4.02
CA ILE A 83 8.38 -11.50 -2.87
C ILE A 83 9.27 -10.35 -3.32
N LYS A 84 10.06 -10.57 -4.38
CA LYS A 84 10.91 -9.54 -4.97
C LYS A 84 10.10 -8.34 -5.44
N SER A 85 9.00 -8.55 -6.17
CA SER A 85 8.11 -7.47 -6.61
C SER A 85 7.51 -6.73 -5.42
N ASN A 86 6.94 -7.44 -4.45
CA ASN A 86 6.31 -6.80 -3.28
C ASN A 86 7.31 -5.97 -2.46
N ILE A 87 8.53 -6.47 -2.26
CA ILE A 87 9.59 -5.73 -1.56
C ILE A 87 9.96 -4.48 -2.35
N ARG A 88 10.14 -4.62 -3.67
CA ARG A 88 10.47 -3.51 -4.55
C ARG A 88 9.36 -2.46 -4.56
N ASP A 89 8.11 -2.86 -4.74
CA ASP A 89 6.93 -1.99 -4.74
C ASP A 89 6.76 -1.29 -3.39
N SER A 90 7.12 -1.94 -2.29
CA SER A 90 7.03 -1.33 -0.95
C SER A 90 8.16 -0.34 -0.67
N LEU A 91 9.36 -0.60 -1.18
CA LEU A 91 10.51 0.30 -1.05
C LEU A 91 10.41 1.48 -2.04
N GLU A 92 10.05 1.24 -3.31
CA GLU A 92 9.95 2.26 -4.38
C GLU A 92 8.56 2.92 -4.44
N GLY A 93 7.49 2.13 -4.46
CA GLY A 93 6.11 2.58 -4.70
C GLY A 93 5.36 3.06 -3.45
N GLU A 94 5.63 2.48 -2.28
CA GLU A 94 5.06 2.90 -0.99
C GLU A 94 6.05 3.60 -0.06
N SER A 95 7.13 4.14 -0.61
CA SER A 95 8.22 4.78 0.14
C SER A 95 7.77 5.80 1.20
N SER A 96 6.68 6.54 0.99
CA SER A 96 6.10 7.42 2.00
C SER A 96 5.75 6.68 3.29
N ARG A 97 5.21 5.46 3.21
CA ARG A 97 4.96 4.60 4.37
C ARG A 97 6.26 4.12 5.02
N MET A 98 7.30 3.88 4.22
CA MET A 98 8.63 3.53 4.74
C MET A 98 9.23 4.69 5.57
N PHE A 99 9.08 5.93 5.12
CA PHE A 99 9.48 7.09 5.92
C PHE A 99 8.59 7.27 7.16
N SER A 100 7.28 7.04 7.07
CA SER A 100 6.41 7.04 8.25
C SER A 100 6.82 5.97 9.26
N ALA A 101 7.32 4.82 8.81
CA ALA A 101 7.85 3.75 9.67
C ALA A 101 9.15 4.15 10.40
N MET A 102 9.84 5.23 10.00
CA MET A 102 10.89 5.83 10.85
C MET A 102 10.34 6.29 12.19
N GLY A 103 9.03 6.51 12.34
CA GLY A 103 8.38 6.75 13.62
C GLY A 103 8.71 5.68 14.68
N ASP A 104 8.94 4.43 14.27
CA ASP A 104 9.29 3.32 15.16
C ASP A 104 10.78 3.31 15.53
N TYR A 105 11.61 4.02 14.77
CA TYR A 105 13.07 4.11 14.94
C TYR A 105 13.54 5.58 15.07
N PRO A 106 13.07 6.31 16.10
CA PRO A 106 13.34 7.75 16.23
C PRO A 106 14.80 8.08 16.51
N ILE A 107 15.23 9.26 16.06
CA ILE A 107 16.53 9.84 16.37
C ILE A 107 16.54 10.29 17.83
N GLU A 108 17.50 9.82 18.61
CA GLU A 108 17.62 10.20 20.02
C GLU A 108 17.97 11.68 20.16
N TRP A 109 17.09 12.44 20.82
CA TRP A 109 17.35 13.83 21.17
C TRP A 109 18.27 13.90 22.38
N SER A 110 19.57 13.81 22.12
CA SER A 110 20.58 14.08 23.15
C SER A 110 20.57 15.57 23.49
N THR A 111 20.68 15.90 24.78
CA THR A 111 20.37 17.24 25.32
C THR A 111 21.40 18.33 24.98
N VAL A 112 22.30 18.13 24.02
CA VAL A 112 23.47 19.01 23.82
C VAL A 112 23.91 19.15 22.35
N GLU A 113 23.01 19.32 21.39
CA GLU A 113 23.40 19.83 20.08
C GLU A 113 22.77 21.19 19.82
N SER A 114 23.60 22.24 19.98
CA SER A 114 23.17 23.63 19.77
C SER A 114 22.92 23.97 18.30
N ALA A 115 23.53 23.21 17.39
CA ALA A 115 23.48 23.37 15.94
C ALA A 115 22.69 22.22 15.29
N ALA A 116 22.16 22.44 14.09
CA ALA A 116 21.65 21.36 13.26
C ALA A 116 22.82 20.47 12.80
N PRO A 117 22.59 19.15 12.64
CA PRO A 117 23.53 18.28 11.95
C PRO A 117 23.87 18.83 10.57
N SER A 118 25.11 18.65 10.14
CA SER A 118 25.53 18.87 8.75
C SER A 118 24.91 17.82 7.81
N ASP A 119 24.94 18.07 6.50
CA ASP A 119 24.40 17.14 5.49
C ASP A 119 24.99 15.72 5.59
N ASP A 120 26.29 15.61 5.88
CA ASP A 120 26.97 14.32 6.10
C ASP A 120 26.46 13.63 7.38
N GLU A 121 26.25 14.38 8.46
CA GLU A 121 25.72 13.85 9.72
C GLU A 121 24.26 13.41 9.57
N TRP A 122 23.45 14.19 8.84
CA TRP A 122 22.10 13.80 8.44
C TRP A 122 22.09 12.52 7.65
N SER A 123 22.95 12.41 6.64
CA SER A 123 23.09 11.22 5.80
C SER A 123 23.38 9.97 6.63
N ILE A 124 24.26 10.07 7.64
CA ILE A 124 24.60 8.98 8.55
C ILE A 124 23.41 8.61 9.45
N LEU A 125 22.78 9.59 10.08
CA LEU A 125 21.64 9.37 10.99
C LEU A 125 20.45 8.75 10.25
N TYR A 126 20.10 9.31 9.09
CA TYR A 126 18.99 8.81 8.26
C TYR A 126 19.26 7.42 7.73
N LYS A 127 20.49 7.13 7.28
CA LYS A 127 20.89 5.78 6.85
C LYS A 127 20.54 4.75 7.91
N GLU A 128 20.98 4.97 9.16
CA GLU A 128 20.76 4.00 10.24
C GLU A 128 19.27 3.74 10.47
N LYS A 129 18.46 4.80 10.49
CA LYS A 129 17.02 4.71 10.78
C LYS A 129 16.23 4.15 9.61
N LEU A 130 16.54 4.53 8.37
CA LEU A 130 15.94 3.95 7.17
C LEU A 130 16.29 2.47 7.00
N SER A 131 17.55 2.09 7.22
CA SER A 131 17.96 0.67 7.24
C SER A 131 17.16 -0.11 8.28
N SER A 132 17.00 0.44 9.48
CA SER A 132 16.23 -0.22 10.55
C SER A 132 14.74 -0.36 10.21
N ALA A 133 14.13 0.69 9.65
CA ALA A 133 12.74 0.67 9.20
C ALA A 133 12.54 -0.34 8.06
N ALA A 134 13.44 -0.35 7.08
CA ALA A 134 13.44 -1.29 5.97
C ALA A 134 13.58 -2.73 6.47
N GLN A 135 14.57 -3.01 7.32
CA GLN A 135 14.76 -4.34 7.87
C GLN A 135 13.59 -4.78 8.76
N GLY A 136 12.99 -3.87 9.55
CA GLY A 136 11.79 -4.14 10.32
C GLY A 136 10.61 -4.55 9.43
N TYR A 137 10.39 -3.82 8.34
CA TYR A 137 9.38 -4.14 7.34
C TYR A 137 9.66 -5.52 6.69
N LEU A 138 10.89 -5.76 6.24
CA LEU A 138 11.27 -7.01 5.58
C LEU A 138 11.14 -8.23 6.51
N ASN A 139 11.45 -8.07 7.80
CA ASN A 139 11.27 -9.12 8.82
C ASN A 139 9.79 -9.40 9.12
N SER A 140 8.89 -8.43 8.92
CA SER A 140 7.45 -8.66 9.09
C SER A 140 6.84 -9.54 7.99
N ALA A 141 7.50 -9.60 6.82
CA ALA A 141 7.12 -10.47 5.71
C ALA A 141 7.60 -11.93 5.88
N SER A 142 8.45 -12.22 6.87
CA SER A 142 9.05 -13.55 7.05
C SER A 142 8.37 -14.35 8.16
N ASN A 143 7.45 -15.25 7.78
CA ASN A 143 7.30 -16.64 8.30
C ASN A 143 5.95 -17.25 7.87
N SER A 144 6.00 -18.38 7.16
CA SER A 144 4.86 -19.28 6.96
C SER A 144 5.21 -20.68 7.48
N ASP A 145 4.22 -21.47 7.88
CA ASP A 145 4.41 -22.77 8.55
C ASP A 145 5.14 -23.85 7.71
N PHE A 146 5.45 -23.58 6.43
CA PHE A 146 5.99 -24.57 5.49
C PHE A 146 7.28 -24.14 4.77
N GLU A 147 7.75 -22.90 4.98
CA GLU A 147 8.85 -22.30 4.21
C GLU A 147 9.70 -21.38 5.07
N TRP A 148 11.01 -21.36 4.81
CA TRP A 148 11.93 -20.39 5.42
C TRP A 148 12.23 -19.29 4.40
N ILE A 149 11.78 -18.08 4.70
CA ILE A 149 12.14 -16.86 3.97
C ILE A 149 13.00 -16.03 4.92
N GLU A 150 14.21 -15.73 4.50
CA GLU A 150 15.15 -14.86 5.20
C GLU A 150 15.51 -13.70 4.28
N ILE A 151 15.17 -12.48 4.71
CA ILE A 151 15.54 -11.25 3.99
C ILE A 151 16.51 -10.47 4.89
N SER A 152 17.66 -10.08 4.34
CA SER A 152 18.70 -9.39 5.12
C SER A 152 19.30 -8.22 4.36
N GLU A 153 19.50 -7.10 5.05
CA GLU A 153 20.31 -5.98 4.59
C GLU A 153 21.73 -6.45 4.24
N LYS A 154 22.23 -5.99 3.09
CA LYS A 154 23.63 -6.13 2.68
C LYS A 154 24.36 -4.81 2.75
N GLU A 155 23.75 -3.77 2.21
CA GLU A 155 24.34 -2.44 2.12
C GLU A 155 23.23 -1.40 2.09
N SER A 156 23.50 -0.25 2.71
CA SER A 156 22.63 0.91 2.68
C SER A 156 23.49 2.15 2.63
N THR A 157 23.19 3.03 1.69
CA THR A 157 23.82 4.34 1.58
C THR A 157 22.76 5.39 1.39
N VAL A 158 22.82 6.46 2.18
CA VAL A 158 21.94 7.61 2.07
C VAL A 158 22.80 8.83 1.86
N THR A 159 22.37 9.72 0.98
CA THR A 159 22.93 11.06 0.83
C THR A 159 21.82 12.08 0.92
N TYR A 160 22.06 13.13 1.69
CA TYR A 160 21.17 14.28 1.82
C TYR A 160 21.86 15.55 1.30
N ASP A 161 21.11 16.38 0.58
CA ASP A 161 21.55 17.70 0.10
C ASP A 161 20.55 18.76 0.57
N SER A 162 21.00 19.67 1.43
CA SER A 162 20.18 20.76 1.99
C SER A 162 19.92 21.92 1.01
N SER A 163 20.71 22.06 -0.06
CA SER A 163 20.64 23.20 -1.00
C SER A 163 19.41 23.15 -1.90
N GLY A 164 18.96 21.93 -2.22
CA GLY A 164 17.64 21.62 -2.74
C GLY A 164 17.21 20.33 -2.03
N PRO A 165 16.46 20.41 -0.91
CA PRO A 165 16.22 19.31 0.01
C PRO A 165 15.95 18.00 -0.71
N LYS A 166 17.00 17.18 -0.78
CA LYS A 166 17.00 15.96 -1.58
C LYS A 166 17.58 14.82 -0.78
N VAL A 167 16.97 13.65 -0.92
CA VAL A 167 17.52 12.40 -0.40
C VAL A 167 17.68 11.41 -1.55
N GLU A 168 18.85 10.77 -1.59
CA GLU A 168 19.08 9.57 -2.39
C GLU A 168 19.37 8.42 -1.43
N TRP A 169 18.68 7.30 -1.63
CA TRP A 169 18.85 6.10 -0.84
C TRP A 169 19.09 4.91 -1.76
N HIS A 170 20.26 4.30 -1.63
CA HIS A 170 20.57 3.03 -2.26
C HIS A 170 20.57 1.95 -1.20
N TYR A 171 19.73 0.94 -1.40
CA TYR A 171 19.55 -0.16 -0.47
C TYR A 171 19.72 -1.49 -1.20
N LYS A 172 20.65 -2.30 -0.72
CA LYS A 172 20.95 -3.63 -1.23
C LYS A 172 20.58 -4.66 -0.18
N TYR A 173 19.86 -5.68 -0.60
CA TYR A 173 19.35 -6.73 0.28
C TYR A 173 19.47 -8.10 -0.36
N ASN A 174 19.43 -9.14 0.47
CA ASN A 174 19.49 -10.53 0.05
C ASN A 174 18.18 -11.23 0.38
N ILE A 175 17.57 -11.88 -0.61
CA ILE A 175 16.43 -12.78 -0.44
C ILE A 175 16.93 -14.20 -0.46
N ASN A 176 16.74 -14.91 0.66
CA ASN A 176 17.01 -16.34 0.80
C ASN A 176 15.69 -17.06 1.06
N ILE A 177 15.16 -17.79 0.07
CA ILE A 177 13.95 -18.61 0.22
C ILE A 177 14.28 -20.09 0.07
N GLN A 178 13.78 -20.90 1.00
CA GLN A 178 13.98 -22.34 1.05
C GLN A 178 12.70 -23.08 1.44
N ASN A 179 12.39 -24.16 0.72
CA ASN A 179 11.31 -25.08 1.09
C ASN A 179 11.73 -25.96 2.27
N VAL A 180 10.86 -26.15 3.27
CA VAL A 180 11.08 -27.12 4.35
C VAL A 180 10.59 -28.49 3.89
N ILE A 181 11.50 -29.30 3.32
CA ILE A 181 11.19 -30.69 2.96
C ILE A 181 12.05 -31.60 3.84
N PRO A 182 11.45 -32.41 4.72
CA PRO A 182 12.18 -33.46 5.43
C PRO A 182 12.72 -34.50 4.43
N ASP A 183 14.00 -34.86 4.54
CA ASP A 183 14.65 -36.02 3.90
C ASP A 183 14.92 -36.01 2.36
N GLU A 184 15.11 -34.86 1.69
CA GLU A 184 15.56 -34.84 0.27
C GLU A 184 16.83 -33.98 0.04
N ASP A 185 17.89 -34.59 -0.53
CA ASP A 185 19.16 -33.96 -0.97
C ASP A 185 18.99 -33.14 -2.29
N ILE A 186 17.90 -32.40 -2.44
CA ILE A 186 17.63 -31.55 -3.62
C ILE A 186 17.68 -30.08 -3.20
N ALA A 187 18.58 -29.31 -3.84
CA ALA A 187 18.74 -27.88 -3.57
C ALA A 187 17.51 -27.07 -4.03
N ASN A 188 16.47 -26.98 -3.17
CA ASN A 188 15.32 -26.10 -3.34
C ASN A 188 15.52 -24.80 -2.55
N LYS A 189 16.54 -24.03 -2.95
CA LYS A 189 16.89 -22.75 -2.33
C LYS A 189 17.19 -21.72 -3.41
N ILE A 190 16.58 -20.55 -3.32
CA ILE A 190 16.97 -19.36 -4.10
C ILE A 190 17.64 -18.40 -3.12
N ASN A 191 18.85 -17.96 -3.46
CA ASN A 191 19.61 -16.97 -2.71
C ASN A 191 20.08 -15.90 -3.70
N SER A 192 19.44 -14.74 -3.66
CA SER A 192 19.67 -13.67 -4.62
C SER A 192 19.89 -12.33 -3.92
N GLU A 193 20.80 -11.54 -4.48
CA GLU A 193 21.02 -10.15 -4.09
C GLU A 193 20.24 -9.23 -5.02
N GLU A 194 19.49 -8.31 -4.41
CA GLU A 194 18.67 -7.33 -5.10
C GLU A 194 19.05 -5.93 -4.61
N GLU A 195 18.80 -4.92 -5.45
CA GLU A 195 19.10 -3.53 -5.13
C GLU A 195 17.94 -2.62 -5.55
N VAL A 196 17.74 -1.57 -4.76
CA VAL A 196 16.78 -0.52 -5.01
C VAL A 196 17.47 0.83 -4.83
N SER A 197 17.17 1.77 -5.73
CA SER A 197 17.70 3.14 -5.70
C SER A 197 16.54 4.11 -5.77
N ILE A 198 16.44 4.95 -4.75
CA ILE A 198 15.29 5.84 -4.55
C ILE A 198 15.81 7.27 -4.45
N THR A 199 15.15 8.19 -5.16
CA THR A 199 15.51 9.60 -5.18
C THR A 199 14.27 10.46 -4.93
N TYR A 200 14.36 11.37 -3.96
CA TYR A 200 13.36 12.41 -3.69
C TYR A 200 13.99 13.78 -3.85
N ASP A 201 13.66 14.47 -4.94
CA ASP A 201 14.14 15.83 -5.21
C ASP A 201 13.35 16.91 -4.42
N ASP A 202 12.25 16.54 -3.77
CA ASP A 202 11.36 17.38 -2.97
C ASP A 202 11.22 16.88 -1.52
N PHE A 203 12.34 16.47 -0.94
CA PHE A 203 12.40 15.88 0.39
C PHE A 203 12.15 16.91 1.50
N LEU A 204 11.78 16.43 2.68
CA LEU A 204 11.64 17.23 3.90
C LEU A 204 12.93 18.02 4.19
N ASN A 205 12.79 19.33 4.43
CA ASN A 205 13.89 20.16 4.92
C ASN A 205 14.27 19.76 6.36
N LEU A 206 15.35 18.98 6.51
CA LEU A 206 15.77 18.41 7.79
C LEU A 206 16.28 19.48 8.77
N ASP A 207 16.88 20.56 8.29
CA ASP A 207 17.32 21.67 9.14
C ASP A 207 16.11 22.41 9.74
N GLY A 208 15.10 22.67 8.91
CA GLY A 208 13.82 23.22 9.37
C GLY A 208 13.14 22.29 10.38
N ALA A 209 13.13 20.98 10.12
CA ALA A 209 12.58 19.99 11.02
C ALA A 209 13.34 19.94 12.37
N TRP A 210 14.67 20.06 12.35
CA TRP A 210 15.49 20.14 13.55
C TRP A 210 15.19 21.38 14.40
N HIS A 211 15.06 22.54 13.76
CA HIS A 211 14.67 23.77 14.45
C HIS A 211 13.28 23.66 15.07
N CYS A 212 12.33 23.07 14.35
CA CYS A 212 11.01 22.75 14.89
C CYS A 212 11.10 21.83 16.12
N ALA A 213 11.86 20.72 16.04
CA ALA A 213 12.04 19.80 17.16
C ALA A 213 12.70 20.46 18.39
N LYS A 214 13.74 21.28 18.17
CA LYS A 214 14.45 22.02 19.21
C LYS A 214 13.52 22.93 19.98
N ASP A 215 12.75 23.76 19.28
CA ASP A 215 11.81 24.70 19.91
C ASP A 215 10.63 23.96 20.55
N TYR A 216 10.19 22.85 19.97
CA TYR A 216 9.17 21.98 20.54
C TYR A 216 9.61 21.43 21.89
N PHE A 217 10.80 20.82 21.97
CA PHE A 217 11.33 20.27 23.22
C PHE A 217 11.67 21.36 24.24
N ALA A 218 12.15 22.52 23.80
CA ALA A 218 12.33 23.67 24.70
C ALA A 218 10.98 24.13 25.31
N LYS A 219 9.92 24.18 24.50
CA LYS A 219 8.58 24.57 24.95
C LYS A 219 7.94 23.51 25.85
N SER A 220 8.14 22.21 25.59
CA SER A 220 7.66 21.13 26.46
C SER A 220 8.35 21.10 27.83
N ALA A 221 9.61 21.54 27.90
CA ALA A 221 10.35 21.72 29.15
C ALA A 221 10.00 23.01 29.92
N SER A 222 9.33 23.97 29.28
CA SER A 222 8.93 25.25 29.89
C SER A 222 7.70 25.11 30.80
N SER A 223 7.33 26.17 31.52
CA SER A 223 6.09 26.20 32.31
C SER A 223 4.82 25.98 31.49
N GLU A 224 4.82 26.38 30.21
CA GLU A 224 3.67 26.16 29.31
C GLU A 224 3.49 24.70 28.93
N GLY A 225 4.60 23.95 28.89
CA GLY A 225 4.65 22.54 28.57
C GLY A 225 4.34 21.61 29.75
N ALA A 226 4.27 22.14 30.98
CA ALA A 226 4.07 21.33 32.17
C ALA A 226 2.74 20.56 32.15
N PHE A 227 2.80 19.29 32.55
CA PHE A 227 1.64 18.41 32.67
C PHE A 227 1.26 18.26 34.15
N TYR A 228 0.09 18.77 34.50
CA TYR A 228 -0.35 18.88 35.88
C TYR A 228 -1.28 17.74 36.27
N PHE A 229 -0.89 16.95 37.27
CA PHE A 229 -1.75 15.95 37.89
C PHE A 229 -1.28 15.63 39.31
N THR A 230 -2.12 14.94 40.08
CA THR A 230 -1.74 14.44 41.41
C THR A 230 -1.77 12.91 41.43
N GLU A 231 -2.89 12.32 41.03
CA GLU A 231 -3.10 10.88 40.94
C GLU A 231 -4.05 10.59 39.76
N MET A 232 -3.73 9.63 38.90
CA MET A 232 -4.47 9.33 37.67
C MET A 232 -4.19 7.90 37.19
N SER A 233 -5.12 7.23 36.51
CA SER A 233 -4.81 5.94 35.89
C SER A 233 -3.76 6.08 34.78
N ASP A 234 -3.03 5.00 34.51
CA ASP A 234 -2.06 4.99 33.40
C ASP A 234 -2.72 5.27 32.04
N TYR A 235 -3.93 4.76 31.81
CA TYR A 235 -4.75 5.07 30.63
C TYR A 235 -4.98 6.57 30.43
N PHE A 236 -5.55 7.26 31.43
CA PHE A 236 -5.84 8.70 31.32
C PHE A 236 -4.58 9.53 31.25
N LEU A 237 -3.51 9.10 31.91
CA LEU A 237 -2.23 9.79 31.88
C LEU A 237 -1.60 9.78 30.48
N ASN A 238 -1.64 8.63 29.78
CA ASN A 238 -1.16 8.53 28.40
C ASN A 238 -1.97 9.43 27.47
N GLN A 239 -3.31 9.39 27.56
CA GLN A 239 -4.20 10.20 26.72
C GLN A 239 -4.02 11.70 26.99
N GLY A 240 -4.03 12.11 28.26
CA GLY A 240 -3.90 13.51 28.65
C GLY A 240 -2.54 14.11 28.33
N LEU A 241 -1.45 13.37 28.57
CA LEU A 241 -0.12 13.80 28.17
C LEU A 241 -0.02 13.92 26.63
N GLY A 242 -0.58 12.93 25.93
CA GLY A 242 -0.82 12.94 24.48
C GLY A 242 -1.41 14.26 24.00
N GLN A 243 -2.57 14.61 24.54
CA GLN A 243 -3.30 15.85 24.19
C GLN A 243 -2.50 17.11 24.53
N LYS A 244 -1.92 17.19 25.73
CA LYS A 244 -1.18 18.38 26.19
C LYS A 244 0.00 18.68 25.28
N LEU A 245 0.76 17.66 24.92
CA LEU A 245 1.95 17.80 24.08
C LEU A 245 1.58 18.09 22.61
N ASN A 246 0.51 17.50 22.07
CA ASN A 246 0.04 17.83 20.71
C ASN A 246 -0.50 19.27 20.56
N GLN A 247 -0.78 19.97 21.66
CA GLN A 247 -1.11 21.41 21.64
C GLN A 247 0.11 22.32 21.53
N ILE A 248 1.32 21.79 21.76
CA ILE A 248 2.56 22.55 21.65
C ILE A 248 2.89 22.71 20.17
N LYS A 249 2.62 23.89 19.61
CA LYS A 249 3.02 24.22 18.24
C LYS A 249 3.87 25.49 18.23
N PRO A 250 5.21 25.37 18.23
CA PRO A 250 6.12 26.50 18.04
C PRO A 250 5.98 27.10 16.64
N ASP A 251 6.29 28.39 16.50
CA ASP A 251 6.23 29.09 15.21
C ASP A 251 7.26 28.51 14.20
N SER A 252 8.40 28.01 14.68
CA SER A 252 9.40 27.33 13.85
C SER A 252 8.91 26.05 13.19
N CYS A 253 7.78 25.50 13.64
CA CYS A 253 7.12 24.38 13.01
C CYS A 253 6.15 24.81 11.88
N SER A 254 6.11 26.09 11.50
CA SER A 254 5.28 26.56 10.40
C SER A 254 5.74 25.92 9.08
N GLY A 255 4.83 25.19 8.42
CA GLY A 255 5.14 24.42 7.20
C GLY A 255 5.33 22.92 7.44
N PHE A 256 5.36 22.49 8.70
CA PHE A 256 5.38 21.08 9.08
C PHE A 256 4.10 20.64 9.77
N LYS A 257 3.70 19.42 9.47
CA LYS A 257 2.75 18.64 10.28
C LYS A 257 3.56 17.93 11.36
N THR A 258 3.12 18.08 12.61
CA THR A 258 3.81 17.54 13.77
C THR A 258 2.86 16.63 14.55
N THR A 259 3.27 15.40 14.81
CA THR A 259 2.51 14.43 15.59
C THR A 259 3.35 13.96 16.76
N MET A 260 2.77 13.93 17.97
CA MET A 260 3.47 13.47 19.17
C MET A 260 2.80 12.23 19.76
N SER A 261 3.62 11.26 20.17
CA SER A 261 3.21 10.04 20.88
C SER A 261 4.08 9.74 22.09
N VAL A 262 3.54 9.01 23.06
CA VAL A 262 4.30 8.53 24.24
C VAL A 262 4.92 7.18 23.91
N PHE A 263 6.25 7.09 23.95
CA PHE A 263 6.98 5.87 23.62
C PHE A 263 6.77 4.79 24.68
N ASN A 264 6.37 3.59 24.24
CA ASN A 264 6.02 2.42 25.07
C ASN A 264 4.92 2.63 26.11
N GLY A 265 4.22 3.77 26.07
CA GLY A 265 3.22 4.14 27.05
C GLY A 265 3.76 4.27 28.48
N ILE A 266 2.97 4.93 29.32
CA ILE A 266 3.20 4.98 30.76
C ILE A 266 2.46 3.80 31.38
N SER A 267 3.15 3.04 32.23
CA SER A 267 2.55 1.98 33.04
C SER A 267 2.94 2.16 34.50
N CYS A 268 1.96 2.08 35.39
CA CYS A 268 2.15 2.28 36.83
C CYS A 268 1.73 1.02 37.61
N PRO A 269 2.54 0.56 38.58
CA PRO A 269 2.16 -0.57 39.43
C PRO A 269 0.82 -0.32 40.13
N GLY A 270 -0.17 -1.19 39.91
CA GLY A 270 -1.53 -1.02 40.46
C GLY A 270 -2.46 -0.14 39.63
N GLY A 271 -2.07 0.23 38.39
CA GLY A 271 -2.91 0.92 37.42
C GLY A 271 -3.16 2.41 37.71
N THR A 272 -2.59 2.94 38.80
CA THR A 272 -2.71 4.35 39.20
C THR A 272 -1.32 4.97 39.36
N CYS A 273 -1.09 6.05 38.64
CA CYS A 273 0.13 6.85 38.66
C CYS A 273 -0.01 8.01 39.63
N ARG A 274 1.04 8.26 40.41
CA ARG A 274 1.16 9.45 41.26
C ARG A 274 2.24 10.35 40.73
N GLN A 275 1.97 11.66 40.65
CA GLN A 275 2.92 12.63 40.10
C GLN A 275 4.27 12.58 40.81
N SER A 276 4.28 12.44 42.13
CA SER A 276 5.51 12.36 42.95
C SER A 276 6.37 11.13 42.67
N GLN A 277 5.82 10.13 41.97
CA GLN A 277 6.50 8.87 41.64
C GLN A 277 6.85 8.77 40.15
N MET A 278 6.53 9.79 39.37
CA MET A 278 6.78 9.78 37.93
C MET A 278 8.27 9.80 37.63
N LYS A 279 8.66 8.89 36.73
CA LYS A 279 9.95 8.93 36.06
C LYS A 279 9.82 9.66 34.73
N PRO A 280 10.93 10.16 34.16
CA PRO A 280 10.92 10.67 32.80
C PRO A 280 10.37 9.61 31.83
N VAL A 281 9.51 10.03 30.90
CA VAL A 281 8.86 9.19 29.91
C VAL A 281 9.41 9.51 28.52
N GLY A 282 9.55 8.51 27.66
CA GLY A 282 9.93 8.76 26.27
C GLY A 282 8.75 9.39 25.52
N ILE A 283 9.00 10.45 24.78
CA ILE A 283 8.05 11.05 23.84
C ILE A 283 8.68 11.07 22.45
N ILE A 284 7.91 10.71 21.44
CA ILE A 284 8.32 10.77 20.03
C ILE A 284 7.61 11.94 19.38
N LEU A 285 8.39 12.79 18.70
CA LEU A 285 7.90 13.84 17.84
C LEU A 285 8.18 13.43 16.38
N LEU A 286 7.12 13.15 15.63
CA LEU A 286 7.15 12.94 14.19
C LEU A 286 6.90 14.27 13.47
N ILE A 287 7.73 14.58 12.47
CA ILE A 287 7.66 15.80 11.68
C ILE A 287 7.57 15.41 10.20
N GLU A 288 6.55 15.92 9.53
CA GLU A 288 6.23 15.67 8.13
C GLU A 288 5.99 17.02 7.41
N PRO A 289 6.15 17.10 6.07
CA PRO A 289 5.71 18.27 5.31
C PRO A 289 4.21 18.51 5.47
N SER A 290 3.77 19.77 5.63
CA SER A 290 2.33 20.09 5.65
C SER A 290 1.65 20.07 4.26
N GLY A 291 2.45 20.06 3.19
CA GLY A 291 1.99 20.12 1.80
C GLY A 291 2.33 18.86 1.01
N SER A 292 2.52 19.00 -0.30
CA SER A 292 2.81 17.88 -1.22
C SER A 292 4.23 17.32 -1.15
N GLY A 293 5.04 17.73 -0.15
CA GLY A 293 6.42 17.25 0.00
C GLY A 293 6.49 15.83 0.53
N ARG A 294 7.64 15.17 0.34
CA ARG A 294 7.87 13.77 0.73
C ARG A 294 8.82 13.63 1.92
N GLY A 295 8.71 12.53 2.64
CA GLY A 295 9.58 12.18 3.76
C GLY A 295 9.03 12.56 5.13
N ALA A 296 9.64 12.00 6.17
CA ALA A 296 9.30 12.24 7.57
C ALA A 296 10.54 12.00 8.44
N VAL A 297 10.69 12.76 9.53
CA VAL A 297 11.73 12.54 10.55
C VAL A 297 11.08 12.43 11.92
N SER A 298 11.59 11.54 12.76
CA SER A 298 11.11 11.35 14.12
C SER A 298 12.23 11.55 15.14
N PHE A 299 11.93 12.22 16.25
CA PHE A 299 12.86 12.45 17.35
C PHE A 299 12.29 11.90 18.65
N ILE A 300 13.11 11.25 19.48
CA ILE A 300 12.72 10.79 20.82
C ILE A 300 13.41 11.59 21.91
N HIS A 301 12.62 12.09 22.86
CA HIS A 301 13.12 12.84 24.03
C HIS A 301 12.53 12.32 25.33
N ARG A 302 13.21 12.57 26.46
CA ARG A 302 12.71 12.22 27.80
C ARG A 302 11.94 13.38 28.41
N TYR A 303 10.61 13.29 28.39
CA TYR A 303 9.74 14.24 29.05
C TYR A 303 9.70 13.99 30.57
N SER A 304 9.98 15.01 31.38
CA SER A 304 9.96 14.92 32.84
C SER A 304 9.21 16.06 33.54
N ASN A 305 8.54 16.94 32.78
CA ASN A 305 7.92 18.15 33.29
C ASN A 305 6.53 17.89 33.91
N PHE A 306 6.48 16.93 34.84
CA PHE A 306 5.28 16.60 35.59
C PHE A 306 5.20 17.44 36.85
N ALA A 307 4.11 18.17 37.03
CA ALA A 307 3.92 19.07 38.17
C ALA A 307 2.68 18.68 38.99
N ALA A 308 2.78 18.82 40.31
CA ALA A 308 1.63 18.66 41.18
C ALA A 308 0.62 19.77 40.88
N GLY A 309 -0.59 19.39 40.49
CA GLY A 309 -1.69 20.32 40.24
C GLY A 309 -2.99 19.80 40.82
N SER A 310 -3.84 20.72 41.29
CA SER A 310 -5.19 20.37 41.71
C SER A 310 -6.06 20.06 40.49
N PRO A 311 -6.90 19.01 40.51
CA PRO A 311 -7.85 18.70 39.43
C PRO A 311 -8.92 19.77 39.15
N SER A 312 -8.84 20.95 39.77
CA SER A 312 -10.01 21.79 40.06
C SER A 312 -10.14 23.09 39.26
N ALA A 313 -9.32 23.31 38.23
CA ALA A 313 -9.62 24.35 37.25
C ALA A 313 -10.36 23.72 36.06
N SER A 314 -11.69 23.81 36.07
CA SER A 314 -12.48 23.65 34.85
C SER A 314 -11.78 24.38 33.68
N GLY A 315 -11.46 23.65 32.60
CA GLY A 315 -10.69 24.19 31.47
C GLY A 315 -9.23 23.78 31.35
N ALA A 316 -8.68 22.97 32.27
CA ALA A 316 -7.31 22.44 32.12
C ALA A 316 -7.26 21.21 31.21
N THR A 317 -6.37 21.20 30.20
CA THR A 317 -6.14 20.04 29.34
C THR A 317 -5.58 18.86 30.13
N GLY A 318 -6.04 17.63 29.83
CA GLY A 318 -5.53 16.42 30.44
C GLY A 318 -6.27 15.96 31.70
N GLN A 319 -7.33 16.68 32.12
CA GLN A 319 -8.18 16.25 33.23
C GLN A 319 -9.15 15.15 32.79
N PRO A 320 -9.41 14.12 33.61
CA PRO A 320 -10.45 13.14 33.32
C PRO A 320 -11.80 13.82 33.21
N CYS A 321 -12.64 13.37 32.28
CA CYS A 321 -13.97 13.88 32.11
C CYS A 321 -14.93 12.79 31.63
N SER A 322 -16.19 12.95 31.97
CA SER A 322 -17.30 12.20 31.41
C SER A 322 -18.11 13.05 30.44
N LEU A 323 -18.10 14.38 30.59
CA LEU A 323 -18.89 15.33 29.82
C LEU A 323 -18.09 16.60 29.52
N GLY A 324 -18.35 17.25 28.38
CA GLY A 324 -17.72 18.52 28.01
C GLY A 324 -18.05 19.68 28.94
N SER A 325 -19.14 19.60 29.70
CA SER A 325 -19.46 20.56 30.78
C SER A 325 -18.42 20.60 31.90
N GLU A 326 -17.65 19.53 32.07
CA GLU A 326 -16.57 19.43 33.09
C GLU A 326 -15.28 20.10 32.61
N CYS A 327 -15.17 20.34 31.30
CA CYS A 327 -13.97 20.77 30.62
C CYS A 327 -13.93 22.27 30.31
N GLY A 328 -14.90 23.06 30.79
CA GLY A 328 -14.94 24.50 30.55
C GLY A 328 -15.06 24.82 29.06
N THR A 329 -14.03 25.45 28.48
CA THR A 329 -13.95 25.78 27.04
C THR A 329 -13.34 24.67 26.18
N LEU A 330 -12.98 23.53 26.79
CA LEU A 330 -12.44 22.36 26.10
C LEU A 330 -13.53 21.31 25.92
N ASP A 331 -13.36 20.46 24.91
CA ASP A 331 -14.19 19.27 24.73
C ASP A 331 -13.72 18.17 25.67
N CYS A 332 -14.57 17.18 25.93
CA CYS A 332 -14.16 15.95 26.58
C CYS A 332 -13.89 14.90 25.49
N VAL A 333 -12.63 14.66 25.13
CA VAL A 333 -12.22 13.76 24.05
C VAL A 333 -11.58 12.51 24.63
N GLY A 334 -12.14 11.34 24.35
CA GLY A 334 -11.62 10.07 24.89
C GLY A 334 -11.55 10.06 26.42
N GLU A 335 -12.57 10.64 27.08
CA GLU A 335 -12.67 10.78 28.54
C GLU A 335 -11.60 11.70 29.17
N VAL A 336 -11.00 12.59 28.37
CA VAL A 336 -10.05 13.60 28.83
C VAL A 336 -10.37 14.98 28.27
N CYS A 337 -10.30 16.02 29.10
CA CYS A 337 -10.52 17.40 28.68
C CYS A 337 -9.42 17.85 27.71
N GLY A 338 -9.81 18.22 26.50
CA GLY A 338 -8.89 18.56 25.42
C GLY A 338 -9.59 19.17 24.21
N LYS A 339 -8.91 19.14 23.07
CA LYS A 339 -9.48 19.55 21.78
C LYS A 339 -9.47 18.35 20.85
N CYS A 340 -10.43 18.29 19.94
CA CYS A 340 -10.27 17.43 18.77
C CYS A 340 -9.05 17.89 17.98
N LEU A 341 -8.17 16.95 17.65
CA LEU A 341 -6.96 17.15 16.85
C LEU A 341 -6.88 15.99 15.84
N GLU A 342 -5.99 16.10 14.86
CA GLU A 342 -5.76 15.04 13.87
C GLU A 342 -5.46 13.68 14.51
N ALA A 343 -4.64 13.66 15.57
CA ALA A 343 -4.35 12.44 16.33
C ALA A 343 -5.58 11.78 16.99
N PHE A 344 -6.69 12.52 17.13
CA PHE A 344 -7.94 12.06 17.72
C PHE A 344 -9.08 12.02 16.70
N GLU A 345 -8.79 12.08 15.40
CA GLU A 345 -9.81 11.92 14.38
C GLU A 345 -10.62 10.65 14.63
N ASN A 346 -11.94 10.74 14.53
CA ASN A 346 -12.88 9.66 14.81
C ASN A 346 -12.96 9.18 16.27
N SER A 347 -12.28 9.82 17.21
CA SER A 347 -12.44 9.53 18.64
C SER A 347 -13.76 10.05 19.17
N LEU A 348 -14.38 9.29 20.09
CA LEU A 348 -15.58 9.74 20.81
C LEU A 348 -15.28 11.00 21.62
N CYS A 349 -16.21 11.95 21.62
CA CYS A 349 -16.03 13.20 22.33
C CYS A 349 -17.36 13.74 22.84
N SER A 350 -17.32 14.68 23.79
CA SER A 350 -18.46 15.46 24.26
C SER A 350 -18.14 16.96 24.13
N PRO A 351 -18.98 17.75 23.43
CA PRO A 351 -18.68 19.15 23.14
C PRO A 351 -18.58 20.02 24.39
N SER A 352 -17.67 20.98 24.37
CA SER A 352 -17.41 21.93 25.45
C SER A 352 -18.69 22.58 25.99
N GLY A 353 -18.81 22.67 27.32
CA GLY A 353 -19.96 23.28 27.98
C GLY A 353 -21.28 22.51 27.86
N THR A 354 -21.30 21.33 27.24
CA THR A 354 -22.52 20.53 27.07
C THR A 354 -22.58 19.31 27.99
N GLY A 355 -23.81 18.89 28.32
CA GLY A 355 -24.07 17.63 29.03
C GLY A 355 -24.26 16.43 28.11
N HIS A 356 -23.84 16.52 26.84
CA HIS A 356 -23.99 15.41 25.90
C HIS A 356 -22.99 14.30 26.21
N PRO A 357 -23.39 13.02 26.27
CA PRO A 357 -22.46 11.94 26.55
C PRO A 357 -21.49 11.71 25.36
N PRO A 358 -20.25 11.24 25.58
CA PRO A 358 -19.25 11.08 24.52
C PRO A 358 -19.66 10.16 23.37
N ALA A 359 -20.61 9.25 23.60
CA ALA A 359 -21.11 8.35 22.56
C ALA A 359 -21.87 9.08 21.42
N THR A 360 -22.40 10.27 21.68
CA THR A 360 -23.24 11.02 20.73
C THR A 360 -22.46 11.96 19.84
N HIS A 361 -21.17 12.20 20.11
CA HIS A 361 -20.31 13.07 19.30
C HIS A 361 -18.95 12.41 19.03
N ARG A 362 -18.30 12.87 17.97
CA ARG A 362 -17.03 12.33 17.49
C ARG A 362 -16.18 13.46 16.92
N CYS A 363 -14.87 13.33 17.02
CA CYS A 363 -13.94 14.29 16.44
C CYS A 363 -13.91 14.14 14.91
N TYR A 364 -14.33 15.18 14.20
CA TYR A 364 -14.31 15.26 12.75
C TYR A 364 -13.40 16.36 12.25
N ARG A 365 -12.81 16.15 11.08
CA ARG A 365 -12.09 17.16 10.32
C ARG A 365 -13.11 18.04 9.58
N VAL A 366 -13.04 19.34 9.80
CA VAL A 366 -13.86 20.37 9.15
C VAL A 366 -13.01 21.26 8.25
N LEU A 367 -13.61 21.74 7.17
CA LEU A 367 -13.03 22.80 6.35
C LEU A 367 -13.37 24.16 6.98
N SER A 368 -12.38 24.88 7.53
CA SER A 368 -12.60 26.24 8.01
C SER A 368 -12.71 27.21 6.83
N GLY A 369 -13.50 28.28 6.99
CA GLY A 369 -13.70 29.31 5.96
C GLY A 369 -12.42 30.03 5.51
N SER A 370 -11.31 29.86 6.22
CA SER A 370 -9.96 30.33 5.85
C SER A 370 -9.18 29.39 4.91
N GLY A 371 -9.76 28.24 4.52
CA GLY A 371 -9.07 27.21 3.74
C GLY A 371 -8.11 26.35 4.58
N SER A 372 -8.07 26.53 5.89
CA SER A 372 -7.37 25.65 6.83
C SER A 372 -8.31 24.56 7.35
N TYR A 373 -7.77 23.38 7.64
CA TYR A 373 -8.55 22.34 8.31
C TYR A 373 -8.51 22.52 9.82
N GLU A 374 -9.65 22.36 10.46
CA GLU A 374 -9.77 22.29 11.92
C GLU A 374 -10.39 20.95 12.31
N TYR A 375 -10.25 20.58 13.58
CA TYR A 375 -10.89 19.39 14.14
C TYR A 375 -11.88 19.81 15.20
N ARG A 376 -13.11 19.29 15.11
CA ARG A 376 -14.23 19.68 15.98
C ARG A 376 -14.97 18.46 16.50
N CYS A 377 -15.49 18.58 17.72
CA CYS A 377 -16.38 17.59 18.30
C CYS A 377 -17.81 17.79 17.76
N LEU A 378 -18.20 17.03 16.76
CA LEU A 378 -19.49 17.17 16.07
C LEU A 378 -20.37 15.93 16.27
N GLN A 379 -21.65 16.03 15.96
CA GLN A 379 -22.60 14.96 16.20
C GLN A 379 -22.17 13.66 15.50
N ASN A 380 -22.04 12.59 16.28
CA ASN A 380 -21.69 11.27 15.77
C ASN A 380 -22.92 10.65 15.11
N LYS A 381 -22.93 10.62 13.79
CA LYS A 381 -23.94 9.90 13.01
C LYS A 381 -23.40 8.51 12.67
N ALA A 382 -23.17 7.69 13.70
CA ALA A 382 -22.52 6.38 13.60
C ALA A 382 -23.18 5.40 12.60
N SER A 383 -24.44 5.64 12.24
CA SER A 383 -25.19 4.81 11.29
C SER A 383 -25.41 5.50 9.94
N ILE A 384 -24.66 6.57 9.63
CA ILE A 384 -24.75 7.17 8.30
C ILE A 384 -24.29 6.16 7.24
N GLY A 385 -25.05 6.08 6.16
CA GLY A 385 -24.79 5.15 5.08
C GLY A 385 -25.52 5.55 3.81
N LEU A 386 -25.34 4.72 2.80
CA LEU A 386 -26.10 4.77 1.56
C LEU A 386 -27.13 3.65 1.55
N THR A 387 -28.29 3.90 0.98
CA THR A 387 -29.32 2.87 0.78
C THR A 387 -29.86 2.91 -0.65
N ASP A 388 -30.04 1.74 -1.25
CA ASP A 388 -30.74 1.56 -2.53
C ASP A 388 -32.27 1.34 -2.33
N GLY A 389 -32.75 1.50 -1.09
CA GLY A 389 -34.13 1.20 -0.67
C GLY A 389 -34.35 -0.26 -0.25
N THR A 390 -33.42 -1.16 -0.57
CA THR A 390 -33.47 -2.59 -0.20
C THR A 390 -32.37 -2.99 0.77
N ARG A 391 -31.20 -2.37 0.66
CA ARG A 391 -29.98 -2.67 1.42
C ARG A 391 -29.34 -1.38 1.92
N TRP A 392 -28.69 -1.49 3.07
CA TRP A 392 -27.90 -0.42 3.66
C TRP A 392 -26.41 -0.71 3.51
N PHE A 393 -25.66 0.31 3.12
CA PHE A 393 -24.22 0.28 2.94
C PHE A 393 -23.57 1.24 3.94
N LEU A 394 -22.86 0.67 4.90
CA LEU A 394 -22.12 1.41 5.93
C LEU A 394 -20.67 1.66 5.50
N SER A 395 -19.97 2.51 6.23
CA SER A 395 -18.59 2.86 5.90
C SER A 395 -17.70 1.61 5.82
N GLY A 396 -16.86 1.57 4.79
CA GLY A 396 -15.98 0.44 4.50
C GLY A 396 -16.64 -0.76 3.80
N GLN A 397 -17.96 -0.73 3.55
CA GLN A 397 -18.65 -1.75 2.75
C GLN A 397 -18.69 -1.34 1.28
N SER A 398 -17.97 -2.07 0.43
CA SER A 398 -18.00 -1.78 -1.01
C SER A 398 -19.40 -1.98 -1.59
N ILE A 399 -19.88 -0.98 -2.32
CA ILE A 399 -21.09 -1.06 -3.13
C ILE A 399 -20.70 -1.67 -4.48
N LYS A 400 -21.43 -2.70 -4.93
CA LYS A 400 -21.31 -3.18 -6.32
C LYS A 400 -22.47 -2.61 -7.11
N VAL A 401 -22.17 -1.93 -8.21
CA VAL A 401 -23.16 -1.27 -9.07
C VAL A 401 -23.10 -1.91 -10.45
N ASN A 402 -24.26 -2.36 -10.95
CA ASN A 402 -24.41 -2.77 -12.34
C ASN A 402 -25.50 -1.93 -13.02
N CYS A 403 -25.10 -0.88 -13.73
CA CYS A 403 -26.02 0.05 -14.37
C CYS A 403 -26.86 -0.54 -15.50
N ALA A 404 -26.48 -1.69 -16.04
CA ALA A 404 -27.29 -2.41 -17.02
C ALA A 404 -28.45 -3.20 -16.39
N LEU A 405 -28.41 -3.46 -15.08
CA LEU A 405 -29.38 -4.30 -14.37
C LEU A 405 -30.13 -3.56 -13.25
N GLU A 406 -29.57 -2.46 -12.75
CA GLU A 406 -30.06 -1.74 -11.57
C GLU A 406 -30.13 -0.22 -11.82
N ASP A 407 -31.08 0.47 -11.19
CA ASP A 407 -31.34 1.93 -11.32
C ASP A 407 -30.20 2.79 -10.72
N GLY A 408 -29.25 2.19 -9.98
CA GLY A 408 -28.05 2.86 -9.46
C GLY A 408 -28.29 4.04 -8.51
N ARG A 409 -29.53 4.23 -8.04
CA ARG A 409 -29.94 5.32 -7.17
C ARG A 409 -29.72 4.95 -5.71
N PHE A 410 -29.00 5.82 -5.02
CA PHE A 410 -28.72 5.71 -3.60
C PHE A 410 -29.19 6.96 -2.86
N GLU A 411 -29.62 6.77 -1.62
CA GLU A 411 -29.96 7.86 -0.70
C GLU A 411 -29.02 7.82 0.51
N VAL A 412 -28.52 8.99 0.89
CA VAL A 412 -27.78 9.22 2.12
C VAL A 412 -28.77 9.24 3.27
N GLY A 413 -28.59 8.35 4.24
CA GLY A 413 -29.45 8.30 5.41
C GLY A 413 -28.74 7.80 6.66
N VAL A 414 -29.47 7.77 7.78
CA VAL A 414 -29.02 7.10 9.02
C VAL A 414 -29.78 5.79 9.17
N SER A 415 -29.06 4.67 9.17
CA SER A 415 -29.65 3.35 9.39
C SER A 415 -30.35 3.30 10.76
N GLY A 416 -31.64 2.94 10.75
CA GLY A 416 -32.47 2.80 11.94
C GLY A 416 -33.19 4.07 12.42
N ALA A 417 -33.14 5.18 11.68
CA ALA A 417 -33.87 6.42 12.00
C ALA A 417 -34.80 6.85 10.84
N THR A 418 -35.87 7.58 11.17
CA THR A 418 -36.68 8.32 10.18
C THR A 418 -35.89 9.53 9.69
N SER A 419 -35.86 9.74 8.37
CA SER A 419 -34.90 10.52 7.56
C SER A 419 -34.78 12.04 7.78
N ASP A 420 -35.23 12.62 8.89
CA ASP A 420 -35.49 14.07 8.95
C ASP A 420 -34.41 14.98 9.59
N THR A 421 -33.14 14.55 9.74
CA THR A 421 -32.12 15.41 10.41
C THR A 421 -30.69 15.33 9.85
N ILE A 422 -30.51 15.12 8.54
CA ILE A 422 -29.18 15.21 7.92
C ILE A 422 -29.13 16.32 6.88
N SER A 423 -28.34 17.36 7.14
CA SER A 423 -27.97 18.34 6.12
C SER A 423 -26.75 17.82 5.37
N VAL A 424 -26.94 17.31 4.16
CA VAL A 424 -25.82 16.92 3.28
C VAL A 424 -25.28 18.20 2.66
N SER A 425 -23.99 18.44 2.85
CA SER A 425 -23.27 19.55 2.22
C SER A 425 -22.98 19.21 0.76
N LYS A 426 -22.25 18.12 0.53
CA LYS A 426 -21.87 17.63 -0.79
C LYS A 426 -21.50 16.15 -0.77
N VAL A 427 -21.50 15.54 -1.94
CA VAL A 427 -21.03 14.17 -2.17
C VAL A 427 -19.93 14.23 -3.22
N LEU A 428 -18.79 13.60 -2.91
CA LEU A 428 -17.67 13.48 -3.83
C LEU A 428 -17.54 12.04 -4.31
N PHE A 429 -17.33 11.84 -5.61
CA PHE A 429 -16.89 10.60 -6.21
C PHE A 429 -15.47 10.77 -6.76
N ASN A 430 -14.51 9.99 -6.27
CA ASN A 430 -13.09 10.12 -6.64
C ASN A 430 -12.55 11.56 -6.53
N GLY A 431 -13.05 12.32 -5.55
CA GLY A 431 -12.68 13.72 -5.31
C GLY A 431 -13.42 14.75 -6.17
N VAL A 432 -14.25 14.33 -7.12
CA VAL A 432 -15.12 15.20 -7.93
C VAL A 432 -16.49 15.31 -7.29
N GLU A 433 -17.05 16.51 -7.21
CA GLU A 433 -18.41 16.71 -6.67
C GLU A 433 -19.45 16.19 -7.66
N VAL A 434 -20.24 15.21 -7.22
CA VAL A 434 -21.30 14.56 -8.02
C VAL A 434 -22.70 14.90 -7.51
N SER A 435 -22.80 15.51 -6.34
CA SER A 435 -24.07 15.96 -5.78
C SER A 435 -23.83 17.04 -4.73
N SER A 436 -24.67 18.07 -4.75
CA SER A 436 -24.57 19.24 -3.89
C SER A 436 -25.89 19.49 -3.18
N GLY A 437 -25.87 19.58 -1.85
CA GLY A 437 -27.07 19.89 -1.06
C GLY A 437 -28.21 18.88 -1.15
N THR A 438 -27.97 17.68 -1.70
CA THR A 438 -28.99 16.63 -1.85
C THR A 438 -28.55 15.32 -1.22
N GLN A 439 -29.51 14.59 -0.67
CA GLN A 439 -29.32 13.26 -0.10
C GLN A 439 -29.34 12.17 -1.19
N LYS A 440 -29.72 12.49 -2.42
CA LYS A 440 -29.82 11.51 -3.52
C LYS A 440 -28.56 11.52 -4.37
N ILE A 441 -28.14 10.33 -4.76
CA ILE A 441 -26.95 10.07 -5.59
C ILE A 441 -27.38 9.08 -6.68
N GLU A 442 -27.08 9.38 -7.93
CA GLU A 442 -27.36 8.49 -9.07
C GLU A 442 -26.02 8.04 -9.66
N LEU A 443 -25.58 6.83 -9.30
CA LEU A 443 -24.27 6.33 -9.72
C LEU A 443 -24.23 5.83 -11.17
N CYS A 444 -25.39 5.70 -11.79
CA CYS A 444 -25.52 5.28 -13.18
C CYS A 444 -25.79 6.44 -14.15
N ASP A 445 -25.76 7.68 -13.66
CA ASP A 445 -25.71 8.85 -14.53
C ASP A 445 -24.27 9.06 -15.02
N THR A 446 -23.99 8.61 -16.23
CA THR A 446 -22.65 8.69 -16.84
C THR A 446 -22.18 10.11 -17.14
N ASP A 447 -23.08 11.10 -17.13
CA ASP A 447 -22.73 12.50 -17.33
C ASP A 447 -22.16 13.12 -16.04
N GLU A 448 -22.53 12.57 -14.87
CA GLU A 448 -22.08 13.02 -13.55
C GLU A 448 -21.04 12.08 -12.91
N VAL A 449 -21.18 10.77 -13.10
CA VAL A 449 -20.36 9.72 -12.47
C VAL A 449 -19.78 8.79 -13.54
N PRO A 450 -18.45 8.80 -13.77
CA PRO A 450 -17.85 7.86 -14.71
C PRO A 450 -17.99 6.42 -14.19
N PRO A 451 -18.26 5.42 -15.05
CA PRO A 451 -18.49 4.03 -14.66
C PRO A 451 -17.19 3.28 -14.34
N VAL A 452 -16.31 3.91 -13.55
CA VAL A 452 -15.00 3.43 -13.12
C VAL A 452 -15.01 3.12 -11.65
N ASN A 453 -14.27 2.10 -11.22
CA ASN A 453 -14.13 1.80 -9.79
C ASN A 453 -13.62 3.04 -9.01
N GLY A 454 -14.11 3.22 -7.79
CA GLY A 454 -13.83 4.45 -7.08
C GLY A 454 -14.34 4.50 -5.65
N ARG A 455 -14.43 5.72 -5.14
CA ARG A 455 -14.80 6.01 -3.77
C ARG A 455 -15.81 7.14 -3.69
N ILE A 456 -16.84 6.94 -2.88
CA ILE A 456 -17.78 7.98 -2.48
C ILE A 456 -17.39 8.51 -1.10
N GLU A 457 -17.42 9.83 -0.98
CA GLU A 457 -17.32 10.56 0.28
C GLU A 457 -18.55 11.43 0.45
N VAL A 458 -19.21 11.34 1.61
CA VAL A 458 -20.36 12.20 1.93
C VAL A 458 -19.94 13.20 2.99
N TYR A 459 -20.17 14.47 2.69
CA TYR A 459 -19.94 15.59 3.58
C TYR A 459 -21.27 16.10 4.13
N LEU A 460 -21.32 16.29 5.44
CA LEU A 460 -22.46 16.88 6.14
C LEU A 460 -22.17 18.31 6.55
N GLU A 461 -23.23 19.07 6.78
CA GLU A 461 -23.16 20.42 7.33
C GLU A 461 -23.74 20.47 8.74
N GLU A 462 -22.98 21.05 9.66
CA GLU A 462 -23.41 21.31 11.04
C GLU A 462 -22.81 22.63 11.52
N GLY A 463 -23.65 23.56 11.97
CA GLY A 463 -23.17 24.87 12.46
C GLY A 463 -22.45 25.74 11.42
N GLY A 464 -22.65 25.48 10.12
CA GLY A 464 -21.93 26.13 9.02
C GLY A 464 -20.59 25.49 8.66
N ASP A 465 -20.20 24.41 9.34
CA ASP A 465 -18.99 23.64 9.04
C ASP A 465 -19.34 22.40 8.22
N ALA A 466 -18.62 22.18 7.11
CA ALA A 466 -18.72 20.98 6.31
C ALA A 466 -17.67 19.94 6.75
N TYR A 467 -18.09 18.70 7.01
CA TYR A 467 -17.21 17.60 7.44
C TYR A 467 -17.52 16.29 6.75
N ARG A 468 -16.48 15.47 6.52
CA ARG A 468 -16.63 14.13 5.96
C ARG A 468 -17.21 13.19 7.01
N ALA A 469 -18.45 12.75 6.82
CA ALA A 469 -19.14 11.88 7.77
C ALA A 469 -19.12 10.40 7.36
N PHE A 470 -18.94 10.12 6.07
CA PHE A 470 -19.03 8.77 5.51
C PHE A 470 -18.10 8.62 4.30
N GLU A 471 -17.50 7.44 4.19
CA GLU A 471 -16.64 7.04 3.08
C GLU A 471 -16.92 5.58 2.74
N THR A 472 -17.10 5.27 1.46
CA THR A 472 -17.21 3.89 0.98
C THR A 472 -16.70 3.68 -0.44
N GLY A 473 -16.27 2.46 -0.74
CA GLY A 473 -15.85 2.05 -2.07
C GLY A 473 -17.03 1.73 -2.99
N VAL A 474 -16.87 1.98 -4.28
CA VAL A 474 -17.82 1.63 -5.34
C VAL A 474 -17.08 0.81 -6.39
N ARG A 475 -17.66 -0.34 -6.72
CA ARG A 475 -17.19 -1.24 -7.76
C ARG A 475 -18.23 -1.33 -8.86
N PHE A 476 -17.89 -0.83 -10.03
CA PHE A 476 -18.74 -0.92 -11.21
C PHE A 476 -18.48 -2.24 -11.92
N ALA A 477 -19.55 -2.98 -12.19
CA ALA A 477 -19.45 -4.22 -12.97
C ALA A 477 -18.84 -3.99 -14.37
N LEU A 478 -19.09 -2.81 -14.96
CA LEU A 478 -18.53 -2.42 -16.25
C LEU A 478 -17.00 -2.23 -16.17
N SER A 479 -16.50 -1.56 -15.13
CA SER A 479 -15.06 -1.41 -14.89
C SER A 479 -14.38 -2.76 -14.66
N GLU A 480 -14.99 -3.66 -13.87
CA GLU A 480 -14.45 -5.01 -13.65
C GLU A 480 -14.41 -5.83 -14.95
N CYS A 481 -15.46 -5.73 -15.77
CA CYS A 481 -15.53 -6.36 -17.08
C CYS A 481 -14.45 -5.82 -18.03
N GLU A 482 -14.26 -4.50 -18.06
CA GLU A 482 -13.23 -3.83 -18.86
C GLU A 482 -11.82 -4.26 -18.45
N ASP A 483 -11.51 -4.25 -17.15
CA ASP A 483 -10.23 -4.69 -16.61
C ASP A 483 -9.92 -6.15 -16.99
N GLU A 484 -10.93 -7.04 -16.90
CA GLU A 484 -10.79 -8.45 -17.25
C GLU A 484 -10.58 -8.67 -18.76
N VAL A 485 -11.31 -7.93 -19.60
CA VAL A 485 -11.13 -7.95 -21.05
C VAL A 485 -9.74 -7.41 -21.42
N SER A 486 -9.31 -6.31 -20.79
CA SER A 486 -8.01 -5.67 -21.01
C SER A 486 -6.85 -6.61 -20.66
N SER A 487 -6.86 -7.22 -19.47
CA SER A 487 -5.84 -8.19 -19.04
C SER A 487 -5.74 -9.35 -20.02
N LYS A 488 -6.88 -9.95 -20.39
CA LYS A 488 -6.91 -11.09 -21.30
C LYS A 488 -6.49 -10.73 -22.72
N LEU A 489 -6.82 -9.55 -23.23
CA LEU A 489 -6.39 -9.14 -24.57
C LEU A 489 -4.90 -8.75 -24.62
N GLY A 490 -4.35 -8.20 -23.53
CA GLY A 490 -2.96 -7.78 -23.44
C GLY A 490 -1.95 -8.91 -23.21
N GLU A 491 -2.38 -10.05 -22.67
CA GLU A 491 -1.50 -11.18 -22.33
C GLU A 491 -1.11 -12.07 -23.54
N TYR A 492 -1.85 -12.00 -24.64
CA TYR A 492 -1.67 -12.93 -25.76
C TYR A 492 -1.22 -12.25 -27.05
N VAL A 493 -0.27 -12.91 -27.72
CA VAL A 493 -0.02 -12.70 -29.15
C VAL A 493 -0.95 -13.65 -29.91
N TYR A 494 -1.94 -13.11 -30.60
CA TYR A 494 -2.93 -13.91 -31.33
C TYR A 494 -2.34 -14.45 -32.63
N SER A 495 -2.40 -15.76 -32.84
CA SER A 495 -1.96 -16.38 -34.09
C SER A 495 -3.09 -16.42 -35.10
N PHE A 496 -2.94 -15.69 -36.21
CA PHE A 496 -3.85 -15.72 -37.34
C PHE A 496 -3.06 -16.17 -38.58
N GLY A 497 -3.51 -17.24 -39.24
CA GLY A 497 -2.83 -17.71 -40.46
C GLY A 497 -2.88 -16.68 -41.60
N GLU A 498 -2.12 -16.92 -42.67
CA GLU A 498 -2.16 -16.07 -43.88
C GLU A 498 -3.61 -15.92 -44.38
N SER A 499 -4.14 -14.71 -44.24
CA SER A 499 -5.55 -14.43 -44.49
C SER A 499 -5.72 -13.03 -45.08
N ASP A 500 -6.86 -12.80 -45.75
CA ASP A 500 -7.21 -11.46 -46.20
C ASP A 500 -7.61 -10.57 -45.01
N TYR A 501 -7.62 -9.26 -45.23
CA TYR A 501 -7.95 -8.27 -44.20
C TYR A 501 -9.29 -8.54 -43.48
N GLU A 502 -10.31 -8.97 -44.22
CA GLU A 502 -11.64 -9.22 -43.67
C GLU A 502 -11.69 -10.49 -42.82
N GLU A 503 -10.87 -11.47 -43.15
CA GLU A 503 -10.68 -12.68 -42.36
C GLU A 503 -9.86 -12.41 -41.09
N LEU A 504 -8.81 -11.58 -41.16
CA LEU A 504 -8.06 -11.11 -39.98
C LEU A 504 -8.96 -10.27 -39.05
N ARG A 505 -9.74 -9.33 -39.61
CA ARG A 505 -10.71 -8.54 -38.85
C ARG A 505 -11.71 -9.45 -38.14
N ARG A 506 -12.33 -10.41 -38.85
CA ARG A 506 -13.25 -11.38 -38.26
C ARG A 506 -12.58 -12.25 -37.19
N GLY A 507 -11.30 -12.59 -37.37
CA GLY A 507 -10.48 -13.29 -36.37
C GLY A 507 -10.34 -12.49 -35.09
N ILE A 508 -9.96 -11.21 -35.19
CA ILE A 508 -9.86 -10.28 -34.06
C ILE A 508 -11.22 -10.07 -33.38
N GLU A 509 -12.29 -9.86 -34.15
CA GLU A 509 -13.65 -9.73 -33.63
C GLU A 509 -14.08 -10.98 -32.84
N THR A 510 -13.71 -12.17 -33.34
CA THR A 510 -14.00 -13.45 -32.67
C THR A 510 -13.19 -13.59 -31.39
N ALA A 511 -11.89 -13.27 -31.42
CA ALA A 511 -11.01 -13.32 -30.25
C ALA A 511 -11.50 -12.40 -29.12
N VAL A 512 -11.83 -11.14 -29.44
CA VAL A 512 -12.39 -10.19 -28.47
C VAL A 512 -13.72 -10.69 -27.92
N ARG A 513 -14.61 -11.21 -28.79
CA ARG A 513 -15.90 -11.75 -28.35
C ARG A 513 -15.74 -12.96 -27.43
N ASP A 514 -14.80 -13.85 -27.71
CA ASP A 514 -14.57 -15.04 -26.90
C ASP A 514 -13.91 -14.69 -25.55
N VAL A 515 -12.99 -13.72 -25.53
CA VAL A 515 -12.46 -13.13 -24.29
C VAL A 515 -13.58 -12.50 -23.47
N ALA A 516 -14.44 -11.69 -24.08
CA ALA A 516 -15.56 -11.05 -23.41
C ALA A 516 -16.61 -12.05 -22.90
N ARG A 517 -16.86 -13.15 -23.61
CA ARG A 517 -17.70 -14.27 -23.10
C ARG A 517 -17.08 -14.99 -21.91
N GLY A 518 -15.74 -15.05 -21.88
CA GLY A 518 -14.98 -15.58 -20.75
C GLY A 518 -14.82 -14.57 -19.61
N ALA A 519 -15.20 -13.31 -19.81
CA ALA A 519 -15.23 -12.27 -18.79
C ALA A 519 -16.65 -12.14 -18.21
N SER A 520 -16.77 -11.82 -16.92
CA SER A 520 -18.08 -11.76 -16.25
C SER A 520 -18.85 -10.45 -16.54
N CYS A 521 -19.02 -10.11 -17.82
CA CYS A 521 -19.65 -8.87 -18.32
C CYS A 521 -21.18 -8.87 -18.26
N GLU A 522 -21.75 -9.30 -17.14
CA GLU A 522 -23.21 -9.47 -16.99
C GLU A 522 -23.97 -8.16 -17.26
N GLY A 523 -24.97 -8.21 -18.14
CA GLY A 523 -25.77 -7.06 -18.56
C GLY A 523 -25.15 -6.22 -19.68
N TYR A 524 -23.92 -6.54 -20.14
CA TYR A 524 -23.27 -5.81 -21.23
C TYR A 524 -22.93 -6.72 -22.41
N ARG A 525 -23.32 -6.28 -23.62
CA ARG A 525 -22.88 -6.85 -24.89
C ARG A 525 -21.59 -6.18 -25.32
N VAL A 526 -20.54 -6.97 -25.51
CA VAL A 526 -19.21 -6.49 -25.93
C VAL A 526 -18.99 -6.81 -27.41
N TYR A 527 -18.64 -5.82 -28.21
CA TYR A 527 -18.27 -6.01 -29.61
C TYR A 527 -17.19 -5.03 -30.06
N VAL A 528 -16.45 -5.43 -31.08
CA VAL A 528 -15.47 -4.58 -31.75
C VAL A 528 -16.20 -3.69 -32.74
N SER A 529 -16.05 -2.38 -32.61
CA SER A 529 -16.61 -1.42 -33.58
C SER A 529 -15.59 -1.01 -34.64
N GLU A 530 -14.31 -0.95 -34.29
CA GLU A 530 -13.25 -0.54 -35.19
C GLU A 530 -11.98 -1.36 -34.98
N VAL A 531 -11.32 -1.72 -36.09
CA VAL A 531 -9.96 -2.30 -36.09
C VAL A 531 -9.11 -1.42 -37.00
N MET A 532 -8.13 -0.75 -36.42
CA MET A 532 -7.16 0.05 -37.16
C MET A 532 -5.95 -0.81 -37.50
N PHE A 533 -5.69 -0.98 -38.79
CA PHE A 533 -4.51 -1.72 -39.23
C PHE A 533 -3.40 -0.74 -39.63
N SER A 534 -2.18 -1.02 -39.23
CA SER A 534 -0.98 -0.31 -39.68
C SER A 534 -0.60 -0.72 -41.11
N CYS A 535 -1.51 -0.54 -42.07
CA CYS A 535 -1.10 -0.44 -43.46
C CYS A 535 -0.35 0.89 -43.59
N GLY A 536 0.85 0.90 -44.18
CA GLY A 536 1.57 2.15 -44.45
C GLY A 536 0.77 3.12 -45.33
N SER A 537 1.42 4.15 -45.89
CA SER A 537 0.80 5.21 -46.70
C SER A 537 0.07 4.77 -47.99
N ASP A 538 -0.14 3.47 -48.23
CA ASP A 538 -0.81 2.92 -49.40
C ASP A 538 -2.01 2.06 -48.99
N ILE A 539 -3.20 2.67 -49.00
CA ILE A 539 -4.49 2.01 -48.70
C ILE A 539 -4.80 0.86 -49.66
N SER A 540 -4.21 0.84 -50.86
CA SER A 540 -4.37 -0.26 -51.82
C SER A 540 -3.66 -1.55 -51.39
N ALA A 541 -2.78 -1.49 -50.38
CA ALA A 541 -2.13 -2.64 -49.78
C ALA A 541 -3.00 -3.39 -48.75
N CYS A 542 -4.12 -2.83 -48.28
CA CYS A 542 -5.04 -3.54 -47.36
C CYS A 542 -6.10 -4.39 -48.10
N SER A 543 -6.11 -4.41 -49.44
CA SER A 543 -7.13 -5.11 -50.24
C SER A 543 -6.65 -6.40 -50.91
N GLY A 544 -5.67 -7.08 -50.31
CA GLY A 544 -5.15 -8.38 -50.77
C GLY A 544 -4.73 -9.26 -49.60
N THR A 545 -4.38 -10.53 -49.87
CA THR A 545 -3.77 -11.43 -48.87
C THR A 545 -2.51 -10.78 -48.34
N THR A 546 -2.57 -10.24 -47.12
CA THR A 546 -1.43 -9.63 -46.46
C THR A 546 -0.60 -10.75 -45.85
N THR A 547 0.53 -11.08 -46.46
CA THR A 547 1.54 -11.93 -45.82
C THR A 547 2.32 -11.07 -44.83
N TRP A 548 2.34 -11.46 -43.55
CA TRP A 548 3.15 -10.81 -42.52
C TRP A 548 4.10 -11.84 -41.87
N ASP A 549 5.39 -11.52 -41.85
CA ASP A 549 6.43 -12.46 -41.36
C ASP A 549 6.82 -12.22 -39.88
N ARG A 550 6.15 -11.27 -39.21
CA ARG A 550 6.49 -10.79 -37.86
C ARG A 550 5.23 -10.35 -37.12
N GLU A 551 5.35 -10.31 -35.79
CA GLU A 551 4.35 -9.73 -34.89
C GLU A 551 3.94 -8.31 -35.31
N LYS A 552 2.64 -8.01 -35.23
CA LYS A 552 2.01 -6.74 -35.57
C LYS A 552 1.10 -6.29 -34.44
N TYR A 553 0.84 -4.98 -34.42
CA TYR A 553 -0.04 -4.36 -33.44
C TYR A 553 -1.12 -3.58 -34.17
N SER A 554 -2.36 -3.75 -33.74
CA SER A 554 -3.52 -3.01 -34.24
C SER A 554 -4.28 -2.40 -33.06
N PRO A 555 -4.54 -1.09 -33.07
CA PRO A 555 -5.55 -0.49 -32.21
C PRO A 555 -6.93 -1.04 -32.55
N VAL A 556 -7.68 -1.47 -31.53
CA VAL A 556 -9.00 -2.05 -31.65
C VAL A 556 -9.94 -1.34 -30.69
N THR A 557 -10.98 -0.72 -31.24
CA THR A 557 -12.03 -0.07 -30.45
C THR A 557 -13.11 -1.10 -30.13
N VAL A 558 -13.37 -1.25 -28.85
CA VAL A 558 -14.38 -2.16 -28.28
C VAL A 558 -15.44 -1.33 -27.59
N GLU A 559 -16.69 -1.66 -27.86
CA GLU A 559 -17.87 -1.01 -27.29
C GLU A 559 -18.58 -1.98 -26.35
N PHE A 560 -18.97 -1.46 -25.18
CA PHE A 560 -19.76 -2.14 -24.18
C PHE A 560 -21.18 -1.55 -24.26
N GLU A 561 -22.11 -2.32 -24.79
CA GLU A 561 -23.51 -1.94 -24.96
C GLU A 561 -24.36 -2.53 -23.83
N ASP A 562 -25.17 -1.70 -23.18
CA ASP A 562 -26.15 -2.19 -22.20
C ASP A 562 -27.20 -3.05 -22.91
N GLU A 563 -27.36 -4.30 -22.45
CA GLU A 563 -28.28 -5.25 -23.07
C GLU A 563 -29.74 -4.80 -23.05
N SER A 564 -30.13 -4.03 -22.02
CA SER A 564 -31.50 -3.61 -21.76
C SER A 564 -31.91 -2.40 -22.61
N THR A 565 -31.01 -1.44 -22.79
CA THR A 565 -31.28 -0.20 -23.52
C THR A 565 -30.77 -0.22 -24.97
N GLY A 566 -29.75 -1.05 -25.25
CA GLY A 566 -29.05 -1.06 -26.54
C GLY A 566 -28.13 0.15 -26.75
N ASN A 567 -27.91 0.95 -25.70
CA ASN A 567 -27.02 2.11 -25.77
C ASN A 567 -25.58 1.69 -25.43
N VAL A 568 -24.62 2.35 -26.08
CA VAL A 568 -23.20 2.18 -25.77
C VAL A 568 -22.90 2.87 -24.44
N ALA A 569 -22.63 2.07 -23.40
CA ALA A 569 -22.32 2.55 -22.06
C ALA A 569 -20.85 2.99 -21.94
N PHE A 570 -19.93 2.32 -22.64
CA PHE A 570 -18.51 2.63 -22.61
C PHE A 570 -17.79 2.20 -23.88
N ARG A 571 -16.69 2.89 -24.21
CA ARG A 571 -15.80 2.54 -25.33
C ARG A 571 -14.35 2.53 -24.83
N SER A 572 -13.63 1.47 -25.14
CA SER A 572 -12.20 1.34 -24.85
C SER A 572 -11.43 1.04 -26.14
N THR A 573 -10.16 1.43 -26.18
CA THR A 573 -9.26 1.09 -27.29
C THR A 573 -8.11 0.24 -26.77
N TYR A 574 -8.02 -0.99 -27.26
CA TYR A 574 -6.95 -1.94 -26.92
C TYR A 574 -5.92 -2.01 -28.02
N ILE A 575 -4.66 -2.29 -27.66
CA ILE A 575 -3.63 -2.63 -28.64
C ILE A 575 -3.51 -4.15 -28.68
N ILE A 576 -3.96 -4.77 -29.77
CA ILE A 576 -3.90 -6.21 -29.93
C ILE A 576 -2.63 -6.59 -30.69
N SER A 577 -1.84 -7.48 -30.11
CA SER A 577 -0.68 -8.10 -30.76
C SER A 577 -1.08 -9.37 -31.50
N TYR A 578 -0.58 -9.55 -32.72
CA TYR A 578 -0.84 -10.76 -33.50
C TYR A 578 0.36 -11.19 -34.36
N SER A 579 0.50 -12.50 -34.55
CA SER A 579 1.54 -13.18 -35.33
C SER A 579 0.91 -14.10 -36.40
N PRO A 580 1.68 -14.50 -37.44
CA PRO A 580 1.20 -15.50 -38.41
C PRO A 580 1.02 -16.89 -37.77
#